data_AF-A0A521KD17-F1
#
_entry.id   AF-A0A521KD17-F1
#
_cell.length_a   1.000
_cell.length_b   1.000
_cell.length_c   1.000
_cell.angle_alpha   90.00
_cell.angle_beta   90.00
_cell.angle_gamma   90.00
#
_symmetry.space_group_name_H-M   'P 1'
#
loop_
_entity.id
_entity.type
_entity.pdbx_description
1 polymer ?
#
loop_
_entity_poly.entity_id
_entity_poly.type
_entity_poly.pdbx_seq_one_letter_code
_entity_poly.pdbx_strand_id
1 'polypeptide(L)'
;MPPRTDTHSRSAVIGVFLLLLGLYTACFAGLPDNPDAEVEFQTVSSLWRTHSLALGGTPEAAAIAAAKFDVAPGGPGREHELFAWFGVGQAFVALPFYGLGRALAALFPSVQQAATSATDYGVQRSEYFEHLVVGWRNPLLGAWTAAIVAALALRLGAGRGAALVAGLSYGLCSFALAQARSTLSDVQAAFFIALALHQLVVAHERVVARERGASNERGASNERGASSERALAPAVVCGLALGMAVLTRVAVAPAAACIGVAALLALRRSFAASAALIAPALGCAAVFAWTNHARFGSWLETGYGAGVGGGFFAYPPYLGFAGLMISPSKGLAIVAPAAFLAPFAWRALVERVGRAPALFVALALLAVLAPVCCMPGWHAAWTYGPRYLLPLLPLAWLGVAFALERPRAGKLAGLLLALGLATNLPAALVDTMTHHDFALQSARRAWPLADTPERDAEDQRFLNVEWEPRYAAPVAHWKLFLWRVRHSEREPTADELYGDGSSEPLVVHHERDRGFRHLAWVWQRDFAGVRGAPILWLAALLAALGAWRIRRTRPQGA
;
A
#
# COMPACT_ATOMS: atom_id res chain seq x y z
N MET A 1 29.62 -12.75 -7.28
CA MET A 1 28.85 -12.25 -6.12
C MET A 1 28.87 -10.73 -6.23
N PRO A 2 27.72 -10.03 -6.23
CA PRO A 2 27.74 -8.57 -6.11
C PRO A 2 28.35 -8.19 -4.74
N PRO A 3 29.11 -7.08 -4.68
CA PRO A 3 29.77 -6.65 -3.44
C PRO A 3 28.74 -6.32 -2.36
N ARG A 4 29.12 -6.50 -1.08
CA ARG A 4 28.34 -5.98 0.06
C ARG A 4 28.04 -4.51 -0.20
N THR A 5 26.79 -4.09 0.03
CA THR A 5 26.39 -2.69 -0.12
C THR A 5 27.33 -1.80 0.69
N ASP A 6 28.09 -0.96 0.00
CA ASP A 6 29.03 -0.02 0.59
C ASP A 6 28.28 1.04 1.45
N THR A 7 29.02 1.73 2.31
CA THR A 7 28.46 2.74 3.21
C THR A 7 27.76 3.89 2.48
N HIS A 8 28.25 4.30 1.31
CA HIS A 8 27.64 5.36 0.51
C HIS A 8 26.31 4.91 -0.09
N SER A 9 26.23 3.68 -0.58
CA SER A 9 25.03 3.04 -1.11
C SER A 9 23.95 2.92 -0.02
N ARG A 10 24.32 2.52 1.20
CA ARG A 10 23.39 2.49 2.35
C ARG A 10 22.88 3.88 2.71
N SER A 11 23.76 4.88 2.76
CA SER A 11 23.36 6.26 3.03
C SER A 11 22.42 6.79 1.94
N ALA A 12 22.65 6.45 0.68
CA ALA A 12 21.77 6.84 -0.43
C ALA A 12 20.39 6.19 -0.35
N VAL A 13 20.30 4.90 0.02
CA VAL A 13 19.02 4.20 0.26
C VAL A 13 18.24 4.85 1.40
N ILE A 14 18.90 5.21 2.51
CA ILE A 14 18.25 5.98 3.59
C ILE A 14 17.80 7.35 3.08
N GLY A 15 18.57 7.94 2.17
CA GLY A 15 18.17 9.18 1.50
C GLY A 15 16.88 9.05 0.69
N VAL A 16 16.70 7.93 -0.04
CA VAL A 16 15.44 7.60 -0.75
C VAL A 16 14.28 7.47 0.24
N PHE A 17 14.48 6.73 1.33
CA PHE A 17 13.47 6.58 2.39
C PHE A 17 13.03 7.95 2.95
N LEU A 18 13.97 8.78 3.40
CA LEU A 18 13.66 10.07 4.02
C LEU A 18 13.00 11.04 3.03
N LEU A 19 13.47 11.04 1.78
CA LEU A 19 12.90 11.90 0.73
C LEU A 19 11.43 11.54 0.47
N LEU A 20 11.14 10.26 0.25
CA LEU A 20 9.77 9.81 0.00
C LEU A 20 8.89 9.94 1.24
N LEU A 21 9.42 9.66 2.44
CA LEU A 21 8.66 9.86 3.67
C LEU A 21 8.25 11.33 3.84
N GLY A 22 9.16 12.27 3.53
CA GLY A 22 8.84 13.70 3.53
C GLY A 22 7.71 14.03 2.55
N LEU A 23 7.83 13.59 1.30
CA LEU A 23 6.82 13.83 0.26
C LEU A 23 5.46 13.19 0.60
N TYR A 24 5.46 11.94 1.06
CA TYR A 24 4.23 11.24 1.45
C TYR A 24 3.57 11.89 2.67
N THR A 25 4.37 12.35 3.64
CA THR A 25 3.86 13.07 4.81
C THR A 25 3.19 14.40 4.41
N ALA A 26 3.73 15.10 3.40
CA ALA A 26 3.13 16.34 2.89
C ALA A 26 1.78 16.12 2.18
N CYS A 27 1.58 14.95 1.59
CA CYS A 27 0.39 14.60 0.79
C CYS A 27 -0.61 13.68 1.52
N PHE A 28 -0.30 13.27 2.74
CA PHE A 28 -1.10 12.33 3.53
C PHE A 28 -2.39 12.97 4.05
N ALA A 29 -3.49 12.21 4.05
CA ALA A 29 -4.82 12.72 4.36
C ALA A 29 -5.06 12.96 5.86
N GLY A 30 -4.34 12.26 6.73
CA GLY A 30 -4.54 12.38 8.18
C GLY A 30 -5.70 11.55 8.71
N LEU A 31 -6.77 11.40 7.95
CA LEU A 31 -7.95 10.64 8.33
C LEU A 31 -8.28 9.59 7.26
N PRO A 32 -9.02 8.53 7.60
CA PRO A 32 -9.46 7.52 6.64
C PRO A 32 -10.11 8.16 5.41
N ASP A 33 -9.51 7.93 4.26
CA ASP A 33 -9.94 8.50 2.98
C ASP A 33 -11.07 7.69 2.36
N ASN A 34 -11.30 6.45 2.78
CA ASN A 34 -12.37 5.59 2.32
C ASN A 34 -13.00 4.77 3.48
N PRO A 35 -14.20 4.19 3.28
CA PRO A 35 -14.90 3.43 4.33
C PRO A 35 -14.13 2.20 4.83
N ASP A 36 -13.48 1.42 3.95
CA ASP A 36 -12.71 0.22 4.35
C ASP A 36 -11.62 0.59 5.38
N ALA A 37 -10.94 1.72 5.13
CA ALA A 37 -9.91 2.26 5.99
C ALA A 37 -10.44 2.64 7.40
N GLU A 38 -11.68 3.13 7.48
CA GLU A 38 -12.33 3.41 8.77
C GLU A 38 -12.68 2.11 9.50
N VAL A 39 -13.19 1.09 8.81
CA VAL A 39 -13.47 -0.23 9.40
C VAL A 39 -12.20 -0.87 9.98
N GLU A 40 -11.10 -0.82 9.23
CA GLU A 40 -9.79 -1.28 9.70
C GLU A 40 -9.34 -0.49 10.94
N PHE A 41 -9.48 0.84 10.94
CA PHE A 41 -9.14 1.67 12.10
C PHE A 41 -10.00 1.33 13.34
N GLN A 42 -11.32 1.16 13.19
CA GLN A 42 -12.20 0.84 14.31
C GLN A 42 -11.88 -0.51 14.95
N THR A 43 -11.27 -1.43 14.20
CA THR A 43 -10.70 -2.67 14.76
C THR A 43 -9.50 -2.37 15.68
N VAL A 44 -8.61 -1.44 15.30
CA VAL A 44 -7.50 -0.96 16.16
C VAL A 44 -8.01 -0.30 17.42
N SER A 45 -8.98 0.62 17.26
CA SER A 45 -9.60 1.38 18.35
C SER A 45 -10.24 0.45 19.37
N SER A 46 -11.01 -0.53 18.90
CA SER A 46 -11.67 -1.51 19.77
C SER A 46 -10.65 -2.40 20.48
N LEU A 47 -9.62 -2.88 19.76
CA LEU A 47 -8.57 -3.70 20.35
C LEU A 47 -7.81 -2.95 21.46
N TRP A 48 -7.57 -1.65 21.29
CA TRP A 48 -6.93 -0.82 22.31
C TRP A 48 -7.85 -0.52 23.49
N ARG A 49 -9.10 -0.09 23.24
CA ARG A 49 -10.02 0.41 24.29
C ARG A 49 -10.67 -0.71 25.09
N THR A 50 -11.03 -1.82 24.43
CA THR A 50 -11.86 -2.88 25.02
C THR A 50 -11.18 -4.25 25.01
N HIS A 51 -9.95 -4.36 24.47
CA HIS A 51 -9.27 -5.64 24.27
C HIS A 51 -10.08 -6.65 23.43
N SER A 52 -10.97 -6.14 22.56
CA SER A 52 -11.81 -6.94 21.68
C SER A 52 -11.61 -6.58 20.21
N LEU A 53 -11.78 -7.55 19.32
CA LEU A 53 -11.81 -7.34 17.87
C LEU A 53 -13.18 -6.87 17.37
N ALA A 54 -14.22 -6.90 18.22
CA ALA A 54 -15.56 -6.46 17.88
C ALA A 54 -15.59 -4.93 17.81
N LEU A 55 -16.17 -4.38 16.75
CA LEU A 55 -16.31 -2.94 16.56
C LEU A 55 -17.34 -2.38 17.57
N GLY A 56 -17.03 -1.26 18.21
CA GLY A 56 -18.01 -0.56 19.04
C GLY A 56 -17.45 0.58 19.89
N GLY A 57 -18.36 1.31 20.53
CA GLY A 57 -18.02 2.34 21.53
C GLY A 57 -17.50 3.66 20.95
N THR A 58 -17.69 3.92 19.66
CA THR A 58 -17.42 5.21 18.99
C THR A 58 -18.60 5.55 18.05
N PRO A 59 -18.86 6.84 17.78
CA PRO A 59 -19.84 7.25 16.78
C PRO A 59 -19.56 6.65 15.39
N GLU A 60 -18.29 6.54 15.03
CA GLU A 60 -17.86 5.99 13.74
C GLU A 60 -18.14 4.49 13.64
N ALA A 61 -17.84 3.70 14.69
CA ALA A 61 -18.20 2.29 14.71
C ALA A 61 -19.72 2.07 14.68
N ALA A 62 -20.50 2.95 15.31
CA ALA A 62 -21.97 2.89 15.26
C ALA A 62 -22.50 3.15 13.85
N ALA A 63 -21.91 4.10 13.11
CA ALA A 63 -22.28 4.37 11.73
C ALA A 63 -21.92 3.22 10.79
N ILE A 64 -20.74 2.60 10.97
CA ILE A 64 -20.35 1.37 10.25
C ILE A 64 -21.35 0.25 10.54
N ALA A 65 -21.70 0.04 11.82
CA ALA A 65 -22.65 -0.99 12.23
C ALA A 65 -24.04 -0.77 11.60
N ALA A 66 -24.51 0.46 11.53
CA ALA A 66 -25.77 0.81 10.88
C ALA A 66 -25.75 0.56 9.37
N ALA A 67 -24.63 0.88 8.71
CA ALA A 67 -24.45 0.64 7.27
C ALA A 67 -24.19 -0.83 6.92
N LYS A 68 -23.74 -1.65 7.89
CA LYS A 68 -23.29 -3.05 7.69
C LYS A 68 -22.26 -3.17 6.55
N PHE A 69 -21.39 -2.18 6.44
CA PHE A 69 -20.39 -2.09 5.38
C PHE A 69 -19.09 -2.80 5.82
N ASP A 70 -18.63 -3.78 5.04
CA ASP A 70 -17.39 -4.56 5.27
C ASP A 70 -17.24 -5.21 6.67
N VAL A 71 -18.38 -5.56 7.29
CA VAL A 71 -18.45 -6.16 8.62
C VAL A 71 -19.38 -7.38 8.65
N ALA A 72 -19.07 -8.37 9.49
CA ALA A 72 -19.85 -9.60 9.66
C ALA A 72 -20.28 -9.77 11.11
N PRO A 73 -21.43 -10.41 11.34
CA PRO A 73 -21.75 -10.91 12.67
C PRO A 73 -20.71 -11.93 13.12
N GLY A 74 -20.50 -12.00 14.42
CA GLY A 74 -19.67 -13.03 15.03
C GLY A 74 -20.22 -14.45 14.89
N GLY A 75 -19.41 -15.40 15.30
CA GLY A 75 -19.82 -16.81 15.41
C GLY A 75 -20.84 -17.07 16.52
N PRO A 76 -21.13 -18.35 16.80
CA PRO A 76 -22.10 -18.75 17.83
C PRO A 76 -21.89 -18.04 19.18
N GLY A 77 -22.94 -17.40 19.71
CA GLY A 77 -22.92 -16.64 20.96
C GLY A 77 -22.40 -15.20 20.84
N ARG A 78 -21.97 -14.76 19.65
CA ARG A 78 -21.48 -13.41 19.37
C ARG A 78 -22.16 -12.79 18.14
N GLU A 79 -23.34 -13.29 17.77
CA GLU A 79 -24.06 -12.90 16.54
C GLU A 79 -24.49 -11.41 16.55
N HIS A 80 -24.56 -10.81 17.72
CA HIS A 80 -24.88 -9.39 17.93
C HIS A 80 -23.65 -8.47 17.79
N GLU A 81 -22.44 -9.04 17.83
CA GLU A 81 -21.20 -8.29 17.67
C GLU A 81 -20.78 -8.28 16.20
N LEU A 82 -20.23 -7.15 15.75
CA LEU A 82 -19.77 -6.98 14.38
C LEU A 82 -18.24 -6.94 14.33
N PHE A 83 -17.67 -7.69 13.39
CA PHE A 83 -16.24 -7.77 13.15
C PHE A 83 -15.90 -7.36 11.73
N ALA A 84 -14.78 -6.67 11.55
CA ALA A 84 -14.21 -6.44 10.24
C ALA A 84 -13.84 -7.75 9.53
N TRP A 85 -14.09 -7.85 8.22
CA TRP A 85 -13.64 -8.97 7.37
C TRP A 85 -12.15 -8.92 7.06
N PHE A 86 -11.49 -7.81 7.37
CA PHE A 86 -10.08 -7.61 7.11
C PHE A 86 -9.17 -8.45 8.01
N GLY A 87 -7.93 -8.63 7.56
CA GLY A 87 -6.89 -9.31 8.31
C GLY A 87 -6.46 -8.50 9.54
N VAL A 88 -6.30 -9.17 10.68
CA VAL A 88 -5.91 -8.55 11.96
C VAL A 88 -4.47 -8.03 12.00
N GLY A 89 -3.64 -8.40 11.02
CA GLY A 89 -2.24 -7.96 10.94
C GLY A 89 -2.11 -6.44 10.79
N GLN A 90 -3.04 -5.80 10.09
CA GLN A 90 -3.10 -4.34 10.00
C GLN A 90 -3.33 -3.72 11.38
N ALA A 91 -4.25 -4.31 12.16
CA ALA A 91 -4.57 -3.79 13.47
C ALA A 91 -3.41 -3.93 14.48
N PHE A 92 -2.74 -5.08 14.50
CA PHE A 92 -1.60 -5.31 15.39
C PHE A 92 -0.43 -4.36 15.13
N VAL A 93 -0.10 -4.10 13.86
CA VAL A 93 0.96 -3.15 13.50
C VAL A 93 0.57 -1.71 13.84
N ALA A 94 -0.72 -1.39 13.85
CA ALA A 94 -1.23 -0.06 14.17
C ALA A 94 -1.28 0.26 15.67
N LEU A 95 -1.30 -0.72 16.58
CA LEU A 95 -1.41 -0.49 18.02
C LEU A 95 -0.37 0.51 18.60
N PRO A 96 0.93 0.43 18.26
CA PRO A 96 1.91 1.42 18.73
C PRO A 96 1.62 2.83 18.21
N PHE A 97 1.09 2.96 17.00
CA PHE A 97 0.71 4.24 16.39
C PHE A 97 -0.53 4.82 17.07
N TYR A 98 -1.51 3.97 17.37
CA TYR A 98 -2.69 4.37 18.14
C TYR A 98 -2.28 4.87 19.53
N GLY A 99 -1.42 4.13 20.24
CA GLY A 99 -0.90 4.55 21.55
C GLY A 99 -0.16 5.89 21.51
N LEU A 100 0.64 6.14 20.47
CA LEU A 100 1.27 7.44 20.25
C LEU A 100 0.23 8.54 19.96
N GLY A 101 -0.80 8.24 19.16
CA GLY A 101 -1.94 9.13 18.93
C GLY A 101 -2.67 9.50 20.22
N ARG A 102 -2.89 8.52 21.13
CA ARG A 102 -3.46 8.76 22.46
C ARG A 102 -2.59 9.70 23.30
N ALA A 103 -1.28 9.51 23.27
CA ALA A 103 -0.36 10.40 23.97
C ALA A 103 -0.43 11.83 23.42
N LEU A 104 -0.51 11.99 22.08
CA LEU A 104 -0.69 13.31 21.46
C LEU A 104 -2.05 13.93 21.81
N ALA A 105 -3.13 13.15 21.84
CA ALA A 105 -4.44 13.64 22.26
C ALA A 105 -4.42 14.18 23.71
N ALA A 106 -3.68 13.53 24.61
CA ALA A 106 -3.50 14.00 25.98
C ALA A 106 -2.64 15.27 26.06
N LEU A 107 -1.66 15.44 25.16
CA LEU A 107 -0.79 16.62 25.12
C LEU A 107 -1.45 17.83 24.44
N PHE A 108 -2.39 17.61 23.52
CA PHE A 108 -3.06 18.65 22.74
C PHE A 108 -4.59 18.54 22.82
N PRO A 109 -5.19 18.62 24.03
CA PRO A 109 -6.62 18.37 24.22
C PRO A 109 -7.53 19.37 23.49
N SER A 110 -7.09 20.62 23.30
CA SER A 110 -7.84 21.63 22.55
C SER A 110 -8.00 21.28 21.07
N VAL A 111 -6.94 20.72 20.46
CA VAL A 111 -6.95 20.26 19.07
C VAL A 111 -7.86 19.04 18.94
N GLN A 112 -7.75 18.09 19.87
CA GLN A 112 -8.63 16.92 19.91
C GLN A 112 -10.09 17.36 20.02
N GLN A 113 -10.41 18.27 20.96
CA GLN A 113 -11.77 18.74 21.17
C GLN A 113 -12.35 19.41 19.92
N ALA A 114 -11.60 20.30 19.28
CA ALA A 114 -11.99 20.94 18.03
C ALA A 114 -12.28 19.88 16.93
N ALA A 115 -11.40 18.89 16.79
CA ALA A 115 -11.57 17.81 15.83
C ALA A 115 -12.83 16.97 16.09
N THR A 116 -13.10 16.65 17.36
CA THR A 116 -14.27 15.83 17.75
C THR A 116 -15.60 16.58 17.68
N SER A 117 -15.57 17.91 17.64
CA SER A 117 -16.76 18.73 17.38
C SER A 117 -17.06 18.88 15.88
N ALA A 118 -16.11 18.57 15.00
CA ALA A 118 -16.30 18.64 13.56
C ALA A 118 -17.06 17.41 13.04
N THR A 119 -17.96 17.65 12.09
CA THR A 119 -18.68 16.62 11.33
C THR A 119 -18.27 16.61 9.86
N ASP A 120 -17.06 17.10 9.54
CA ASP A 120 -16.57 17.29 8.16
C ASP A 120 -16.57 16.00 7.32
N TYR A 121 -16.70 14.86 7.98
CA TYR A 121 -16.65 13.49 7.45
C TYR A 121 -18.03 12.82 7.43
N GLY A 122 -19.12 13.57 7.60
CA GLY A 122 -20.51 13.07 7.64
C GLY A 122 -20.93 12.43 8.97
N VAL A 123 -19.97 12.16 9.87
CA VAL A 123 -20.19 11.65 11.22
C VAL A 123 -19.31 12.40 12.21
N GLN A 124 -19.81 12.54 13.44
CA GLN A 124 -19.02 13.08 14.54
C GLN A 124 -17.78 12.21 14.76
N ARG A 125 -16.62 12.84 14.90
CA ARG A 125 -15.35 12.15 15.15
C ARG A 125 -15.06 12.05 16.64
N SER A 126 -14.36 11.00 17.06
CA SER A 126 -14.01 10.77 18.46
C SER A 126 -12.50 10.67 18.74
N GLU A 127 -11.69 10.29 17.75
CA GLU A 127 -10.30 9.85 17.95
C GLU A 127 -9.30 10.49 16.94
N TYR A 128 -9.23 11.81 16.86
CA TYR A 128 -8.47 12.51 15.81
C TYR A 128 -6.97 12.16 15.74
N PHE A 129 -6.21 12.33 16.84
CA PHE A 129 -4.77 12.07 16.81
C PHE A 129 -4.45 10.59 16.58
N GLU A 130 -5.30 9.71 17.08
CA GLU A 130 -5.22 8.27 16.88
C GLU A 130 -5.34 7.94 15.39
N HIS A 131 -6.35 8.48 14.69
CA HIS A 131 -6.48 8.34 13.24
C HIS A 131 -5.29 8.93 12.49
N LEU A 132 -4.83 10.13 12.90
CA LEU A 132 -3.70 10.82 12.29
C LEU A 132 -2.42 9.97 12.31
N VAL A 133 -2.07 9.44 13.47
CA VAL A 133 -0.83 8.68 13.65
C VAL A 133 -0.96 7.27 13.08
N VAL A 134 -2.11 6.61 13.24
CA VAL A 134 -2.37 5.30 12.62
C VAL A 134 -2.30 5.41 11.10
N GLY A 135 -2.86 6.45 10.51
CA GLY A 135 -2.79 6.62 9.07
C GLY A 135 -1.40 7.00 8.57
N TRP A 136 -0.59 7.72 9.36
CA TRP A 136 0.81 8.03 9.03
C TRP A 136 1.71 6.77 8.91
N ARG A 137 1.25 5.62 9.38
CA ARG A 137 1.85 4.30 9.13
C ARG A 137 2.05 4.05 7.63
N ASN A 138 1.09 4.39 6.77
CA ASN A 138 1.19 4.09 5.34
C ASN A 138 2.24 4.94 4.61
N PRO A 139 2.36 6.25 4.84
CA PRO A 139 3.53 7.04 4.42
C PRO A 139 4.86 6.39 4.84
N LEU A 140 4.95 5.94 6.09
CA LEU A 140 6.16 5.28 6.61
C LEU A 140 6.49 3.97 5.88
N LEU A 141 5.51 3.06 5.78
CA LEU A 141 5.69 1.75 5.16
C LEU A 141 5.87 1.83 3.64
N GLY A 142 5.18 2.75 2.96
CA GLY A 142 5.35 3.02 1.54
C GLY A 142 6.75 3.51 1.21
N ALA A 143 7.27 4.48 1.99
CA ALA A 143 8.63 5.00 1.82
C ALA A 143 9.69 3.92 2.11
N TRP A 144 9.46 3.07 3.11
CA TRP A 144 10.32 1.92 3.37
C TRP A 144 10.31 0.90 2.24
N THR A 145 9.15 0.62 1.66
CA THR A 145 9.02 -0.28 0.51
C THR A 145 9.88 0.19 -0.66
N ALA A 146 9.83 1.49 -0.97
CA ALA A 146 10.67 2.11 -2.01
C ALA A 146 12.18 1.98 -1.72
N ALA A 147 12.58 2.19 -0.46
CA ALA A 147 13.97 2.03 -0.05
C ALA A 147 14.43 0.56 -0.10
N ILE A 148 13.55 -0.38 0.24
CA ILE A 148 13.81 -1.81 0.10
C ILE A 148 13.97 -2.21 -1.37
N VAL A 149 13.16 -1.67 -2.29
CA VAL A 149 13.34 -1.87 -3.73
C VAL A 149 14.74 -1.43 -4.18
N ALA A 150 15.19 -0.23 -3.77
CA ALA A 150 16.53 0.24 -4.09
C ALA A 150 17.63 -0.64 -3.47
N ALA A 151 17.49 -1.02 -2.20
CA ALA A 151 18.45 -1.88 -1.50
C ALA A 151 18.54 -3.27 -2.13
N LEU A 152 17.40 -3.85 -2.51
CA LEU A 152 17.30 -5.15 -3.14
C LEU A 152 17.89 -5.13 -4.55
N ALA A 153 17.59 -4.09 -5.34
CA ALA A 153 18.21 -3.91 -6.65
C ALA A 153 19.74 -3.82 -6.57
N LEU A 154 20.28 -3.03 -5.63
CA LEU A 154 21.72 -2.96 -5.35
C LEU A 154 22.32 -4.33 -5.01
N ARG A 155 21.67 -5.07 -4.10
CA ARG A 155 22.11 -6.41 -3.68
C ARG A 155 22.07 -7.43 -4.81
N LEU A 156 21.13 -7.30 -5.74
CA LEU A 156 21.05 -8.16 -6.92
C LEU A 156 22.02 -7.74 -8.03
N GLY A 157 22.81 -6.69 -7.80
CA GLY A 157 23.89 -6.26 -8.67
C GLY A 157 23.51 -5.20 -9.70
N ALA A 158 22.38 -4.50 -9.51
CA ALA A 158 22.09 -3.30 -10.27
C ALA A 158 23.04 -2.17 -9.88
N GLY A 159 23.43 -1.38 -10.87
CA GLY A 159 24.19 -0.16 -10.74
C GLY A 159 23.46 0.84 -9.85
N ARG A 160 24.24 1.60 -9.09
CA ARG A 160 23.71 2.43 -8.02
C ARG A 160 22.71 3.48 -8.50
N GLY A 161 22.97 4.14 -9.63
CA GLY A 161 22.04 5.12 -10.20
C GLY A 161 20.69 4.47 -10.53
N ALA A 162 20.71 3.33 -11.22
CA ALA A 162 19.51 2.60 -11.60
C ALA A 162 18.70 2.11 -10.39
N ALA A 163 19.37 1.60 -9.36
CA ALA A 163 18.70 1.17 -8.13
C ALA A 163 18.04 2.33 -7.36
N LEU A 164 18.71 3.48 -7.25
CA LEU A 164 18.14 4.67 -6.60
C LEU A 164 16.98 5.26 -7.41
N VAL A 165 17.11 5.33 -8.73
CA VAL A 165 16.02 5.76 -9.62
C VAL A 165 14.84 4.80 -9.53
N ALA A 166 15.07 3.49 -9.48
CA ALA A 166 14.01 2.51 -9.27
C ALA A 166 13.27 2.72 -7.94
N GLY A 167 13.97 2.89 -6.82
CA GLY A 167 13.33 3.19 -5.53
C GLY A 167 12.51 4.49 -5.57
N LEU A 168 13.08 5.58 -6.08
CA LEU A 168 12.38 6.87 -6.18
C LEU A 168 11.17 6.80 -7.12
N SER A 169 11.33 6.19 -8.29
CA SER A 169 10.26 6.05 -9.28
C SER A 169 9.16 5.08 -8.85
N TYR A 170 9.47 4.05 -8.06
CA TYR A 170 8.43 3.23 -7.46
C TYR A 170 7.49 4.13 -6.65
N GLY A 171 8.06 5.02 -5.85
CA GLY A 171 7.29 5.89 -4.97
C GLY A 171 6.65 7.11 -5.64
N LEU A 172 7.17 7.59 -6.78
CA LEU A 172 6.68 8.84 -7.41
C LEU A 172 6.02 8.64 -8.77
N CYS A 173 6.38 7.57 -9.49
CA CYS A 173 5.94 7.30 -10.86
C CYS A 173 4.99 6.10 -10.94
N SER A 174 4.44 5.68 -9.80
CA SER A 174 3.45 4.62 -9.69
C SER A 174 2.33 5.01 -8.73
N PHE A 175 1.21 4.28 -8.78
CA PHE A 175 0.09 4.47 -7.85
C PHE A 175 0.44 4.22 -6.38
N ALA A 176 1.66 3.73 -6.06
CA ALA A 176 2.16 3.71 -4.69
C ALA A 176 2.16 5.11 -4.03
N LEU A 177 2.34 6.19 -4.82
CA LEU A 177 2.25 7.57 -4.32
C LEU A 177 0.86 7.87 -3.74
N ALA A 178 -0.17 7.59 -4.53
CA ALA A 178 -1.56 7.82 -4.12
C ALA A 178 -1.94 6.87 -2.97
N GLN A 179 -1.55 5.59 -3.06
CA GLN A 179 -1.84 4.60 -2.01
C GLN A 179 -1.14 4.89 -0.69
N ALA A 180 0.04 5.54 -0.69
CA ALA A 180 0.71 5.94 0.54
C ALA A 180 -0.10 6.95 1.37
N ARG A 181 -1.10 7.61 0.77
CA ARG A 181 -1.98 8.55 1.48
C ARG A 181 -3.17 7.89 2.16
N SER A 182 -3.58 6.71 1.68
CA SER A 182 -4.68 5.95 2.26
C SER A 182 -4.22 5.22 3.51
N THR A 183 -5.15 4.69 4.31
CA THR A 183 -4.81 3.89 5.50
C THR A 183 -5.04 2.38 5.31
N LEU A 184 -5.21 1.98 4.06
CA LEU A 184 -5.49 0.60 3.65
C LEU A 184 -4.34 -0.37 3.91
N SER A 185 -4.71 -1.63 4.13
CA SER A 185 -3.78 -2.73 4.40
C SER A 185 -2.86 -3.13 3.23
N ASP A 186 -3.13 -2.72 1.98
CA ASP A 186 -2.31 -3.10 0.81
C ASP A 186 -0.88 -2.55 0.88
N VAL A 187 -0.71 -1.32 1.38
CA VAL A 187 0.62 -0.69 1.56
C VAL A 187 1.44 -1.49 2.57
N GLN A 188 0.81 -1.95 3.64
CA GLN A 188 1.46 -2.77 4.66
C GLN A 188 1.81 -4.17 4.12
N ALA A 189 0.91 -4.79 3.34
CA ALA A 189 1.21 -6.06 2.68
C ALA A 189 2.37 -5.93 1.68
N ALA A 190 2.42 -4.85 0.89
CA ALA A 190 3.53 -4.55 -0.02
C ALA A 190 4.87 -4.40 0.72
N PHE A 191 4.87 -3.69 1.85
CA PHE A 191 6.04 -3.57 2.70
C PHE A 191 6.55 -4.93 3.18
N PHE A 192 5.65 -5.77 3.70
CA PHE A 192 6.05 -7.08 4.22
C PHE A 192 6.52 -8.05 3.12
N ILE A 193 5.92 -8.02 1.93
CA ILE A 193 6.41 -8.79 0.77
C ILE A 193 7.80 -8.31 0.35
N ALA A 194 8.01 -6.99 0.21
CA ALA A 194 9.31 -6.43 -0.14
C ALA A 194 10.38 -6.78 0.93
N LEU A 195 10.02 -6.67 2.22
CA LEU A 195 10.90 -7.03 3.33
C LEU A 195 11.26 -8.52 3.30
N ALA A 196 10.29 -9.41 3.10
CA ALA A 196 10.53 -10.85 2.99
C ALA A 196 11.55 -11.16 1.89
N LEU A 197 11.37 -10.59 0.71
CA LEU A 197 12.27 -10.79 -0.43
C LEU A 197 13.69 -10.27 -0.15
N HIS A 198 13.81 -9.08 0.44
CA HIS A 198 15.11 -8.55 0.82
C HIS A 198 15.80 -9.44 1.85
N GLN A 199 15.08 -9.87 2.88
CA GLN A 199 15.65 -10.69 3.95
C GLN A 199 15.97 -12.12 3.50
N LEU A 200 15.23 -12.66 2.53
CA LEU A 200 15.59 -13.90 1.84
C LEU A 200 16.96 -13.79 1.17
N VAL A 201 17.19 -12.74 0.36
CA VAL A 201 18.48 -12.55 -0.30
C VAL A 201 19.60 -12.45 0.73
N VAL A 202 19.38 -11.71 1.83
CA VAL A 202 20.35 -11.61 2.93
C VAL A 202 20.59 -12.97 3.62
N ALA A 203 19.54 -13.76 3.87
CA ALA A 203 19.66 -15.08 4.48
C ALA A 203 20.48 -16.03 3.58
N HIS A 204 20.14 -16.07 2.29
CA HIS A 204 20.82 -16.90 1.30
C HIS A 204 22.31 -16.56 1.17
N GLU A 205 22.66 -15.26 1.07
CA GLU A 205 24.06 -14.82 1.06
C GLU A 205 24.85 -15.33 2.27
N ARG A 206 24.24 -15.32 3.45
CA ARG A 206 24.88 -15.75 4.70
C ARG A 206 25.03 -17.26 4.79
N VAL A 207 24.04 -18.02 4.34
CA VAL A 207 24.13 -19.48 4.26
C VAL A 207 25.27 -19.89 3.31
N VAL A 208 25.31 -19.32 2.10
CA VAL A 208 26.37 -19.60 1.12
C VAL A 208 27.76 -19.19 1.63
N ALA A 209 27.87 -18.04 2.31
CA ALA A 209 29.14 -17.60 2.88
C ALA A 209 29.66 -18.54 3.97
N ARG A 210 28.77 -19.07 4.81
CA ARG A 210 29.14 -20.05 5.86
C ARG A 210 29.64 -21.36 5.28
N GLU A 211 29.01 -21.87 4.23
CA GLU A 211 29.47 -23.11 3.59
C GLU A 211 30.90 -22.97 3.06
N ARG A 212 31.21 -21.82 2.45
CA ARG A 212 32.56 -21.51 1.95
C ARG A 212 33.59 -21.28 3.06
N GLY A 213 33.18 -20.70 4.19
CA GLY A 213 34.04 -20.53 5.36
C GLY A 213 34.33 -21.85 6.07
N ALA A 214 33.31 -22.71 6.23
CA ALA A 214 33.43 -24.03 6.84
C ALA A 214 34.30 -24.99 6.02
N SER A 215 34.38 -24.82 4.68
CA SER A 215 35.32 -25.55 3.85
C SER A 215 36.78 -25.11 4.02
N ASN A 216 37.03 -23.86 4.45
CA ASN A 216 38.37 -23.31 4.60
C ASN A 216 38.92 -23.41 6.03
N GLU A 217 38.07 -23.47 7.06
CA GLU A 217 38.51 -23.45 8.47
C GLU A 217 38.02 -24.68 9.25
N ARG A 218 38.80 -25.77 9.20
CA ARG A 218 38.66 -26.89 10.15
C ARG A 218 39.21 -26.59 11.56
N GLY A 219 39.57 -25.33 11.89
CA GLY A 219 40.45 -25.02 13.03
C GLY A 219 39.93 -24.21 14.22
N ALA A 220 38.88 -23.38 14.15
CA ALA A 220 38.54 -22.46 15.25
C ALA A 220 37.13 -22.65 15.81
N SER A 221 37.01 -23.06 17.07
CA SER A 221 35.76 -23.58 17.68
C SER A 221 35.00 -22.63 18.62
N ASN A 222 35.53 -21.46 19.04
CA ASN A 222 34.88 -20.67 20.11
C ASN A 222 34.09 -19.42 19.69
N GLU A 223 34.17 -18.92 18.45
CA GLU A 223 33.37 -17.75 18.00
C GLU A 223 32.05 -18.12 17.28
N ARG A 224 31.71 -19.42 17.22
CA ARG A 224 30.59 -19.94 16.41
C ARG A 224 29.21 -19.64 16.97
N GLY A 225 29.05 -19.45 18.28
CA GLY A 225 27.74 -19.27 18.94
C GLY A 225 27.07 -17.93 18.60
N ALA A 226 27.74 -16.80 18.88
CA ALA A 226 27.21 -15.46 18.61
C ALA A 226 27.14 -15.12 17.11
N SER A 227 27.99 -15.75 16.30
CA SER A 227 27.92 -15.67 14.83
C SER A 227 26.76 -16.52 14.28
N SER A 228 26.35 -17.59 14.99
CA SER A 228 25.23 -18.49 14.64
C SER A 228 23.89 -17.73 14.55
N GLU A 229 23.50 -17.11 15.67
CA GLU A 229 22.24 -16.37 15.82
C GLU A 229 22.14 -15.19 14.86
N ARG A 230 23.23 -14.42 14.74
CA ARG A 230 23.29 -13.28 13.83
C ARG A 230 22.99 -13.68 12.39
N ALA A 231 23.32 -14.88 11.93
CA ALA A 231 23.00 -15.26 10.56
C ALA A 231 21.62 -15.87 10.34
N LEU A 232 20.92 -16.31 11.40
CA LEU A 232 19.54 -16.80 11.30
C LEU A 232 18.53 -15.64 11.32
N ALA A 233 18.89 -14.50 11.92
CA ALA A 233 18.00 -13.34 12.02
C ALA A 233 17.30 -12.94 10.70
N PRO A 234 17.95 -12.92 9.51
CA PRO A 234 17.26 -12.61 8.26
C PRO A 234 16.24 -13.67 7.86
N ALA A 235 16.48 -14.95 8.14
CA ALA A 235 15.51 -16.01 7.89
C ALA A 235 14.28 -15.85 8.81
N VAL A 236 14.50 -15.52 10.09
CA VAL A 236 13.42 -15.18 11.05
C VAL A 236 12.59 -14.01 10.55
N VAL A 237 13.23 -12.90 10.17
CA VAL A 237 12.52 -11.71 9.68
C VAL A 237 11.81 -12.02 8.35
N CYS A 238 12.39 -12.84 7.48
CA CYS A 238 11.74 -13.29 6.24
C CYS A 238 10.45 -14.06 6.54
N GLY A 239 10.51 -15.05 7.44
CA GLY A 239 9.35 -15.84 7.84
C GLY A 239 8.27 -15.01 8.52
N LEU A 240 8.67 -14.14 9.45
CA LEU A 240 7.77 -13.20 10.11
C LEU A 240 7.10 -12.26 9.10
N ALA A 241 7.86 -11.69 8.17
CA ALA A 241 7.32 -10.80 7.14
C ALA A 241 6.33 -11.52 6.22
N LEU A 242 6.61 -12.76 5.78
CA LEU A 242 5.64 -13.56 5.00
C LEU A 242 4.36 -13.82 5.79
N GLY A 243 4.48 -14.23 7.07
CA GLY A 243 3.33 -14.45 7.94
C GLY A 243 2.52 -13.17 8.18
N MET A 244 3.20 -12.04 8.41
CA MET A 244 2.57 -10.73 8.60
C MET A 244 1.91 -10.21 7.32
N ALA A 245 2.43 -10.49 6.14
CA ALA A 245 1.78 -10.16 4.87
C ALA A 245 0.42 -10.86 4.76
N VAL A 246 0.35 -12.16 5.09
CA VAL A 246 -0.90 -12.94 5.10
C VAL A 246 -1.86 -12.48 6.19
N LEU A 247 -1.36 -12.25 7.41
CA LEU A 247 -2.17 -11.70 8.51
C LEU A 247 -2.76 -10.34 8.17
N THR A 248 -2.05 -9.53 7.38
CA THR A 248 -2.50 -8.21 6.93
C THR A 248 -3.55 -8.34 5.84
N ARG A 249 -3.27 -9.14 4.79
CA ARG A 249 -4.23 -9.43 3.71
C ARG A 249 -4.19 -10.90 3.33
N VAL A 250 -5.26 -11.63 3.60
CA VAL A 250 -5.37 -13.06 3.24
C VAL A 250 -5.22 -13.29 1.73
N ALA A 251 -5.63 -12.32 0.91
CA ALA A 251 -5.52 -12.39 -0.55
C ALA A 251 -4.07 -12.56 -1.07
N VAL A 252 -3.05 -12.19 -0.28
CA VAL A 252 -1.64 -12.40 -0.66
C VAL A 252 -1.08 -13.76 -0.23
N ALA A 253 -1.88 -14.62 0.43
CA ALA A 253 -1.42 -15.94 0.90
C ALA A 253 -0.84 -16.82 -0.20
N PRO A 254 -1.44 -16.92 -1.41
CA PRO A 254 -0.85 -17.69 -2.51
C PRO A 254 0.54 -17.16 -2.92
N ALA A 255 0.71 -15.85 -3.03
CA ALA A 255 2.00 -15.24 -3.36
C ALA A 255 3.04 -15.44 -2.24
N ALA A 256 2.63 -15.26 -0.98
CA ALA A 256 3.48 -15.51 0.19
C ALA A 256 3.93 -16.98 0.25
N ALA A 257 3.06 -17.93 -0.09
CA ALA A 257 3.42 -19.34 -0.20
C ALA A 257 4.45 -19.60 -1.30
N CYS A 258 4.26 -19.04 -2.50
CA CYS A 258 5.25 -19.16 -3.59
C CYS A 258 6.62 -18.59 -3.18
N ILE A 259 6.66 -17.42 -2.54
CA ILE A 259 7.90 -16.81 -2.04
C ILE A 259 8.50 -17.68 -0.92
N GLY A 260 7.67 -18.22 -0.03
CA GLY A 260 8.08 -19.13 1.04
C GLY A 260 8.74 -20.40 0.50
N VAL A 261 8.18 -21.02 -0.54
CA VAL A 261 8.80 -22.17 -1.21
C VAL A 261 10.11 -21.77 -1.89
N ALA A 262 10.17 -20.63 -2.58
CA ALA A 262 11.41 -20.10 -3.14
C ALA A 262 12.49 -19.94 -2.05
N ALA A 263 12.08 -19.44 -0.89
CA ALA A 263 12.95 -19.22 0.25
C ALA A 263 13.46 -20.54 0.83
N LEU A 264 12.60 -21.54 1.01
CA LEU A 264 12.99 -22.86 1.47
C LEU A 264 13.95 -23.55 0.50
N LEU A 265 13.73 -23.41 -0.81
CA LEU A 265 14.64 -23.95 -1.82
C LEU A 265 16.01 -23.25 -1.79
N ALA A 266 16.04 -21.94 -1.58
CA ALA A 266 17.27 -21.18 -1.43
C ALA A 266 18.02 -21.55 -0.14
N LEU A 267 17.30 -21.84 0.94
CA LEU A 267 17.87 -22.14 2.26
C LEU A 267 18.00 -23.64 2.54
N ARG A 268 17.63 -24.53 1.60
CA ARG A 268 17.56 -25.99 1.77
C ARG A 268 18.84 -26.65 2.29
N ARG A 269 19.98 -25.98 2.13
CA ARG A 269 21.29 -26.47 2.60
C ARG A 269 21.52 -26.23 4.10
N SER A 270 20.66 -25.46 4.76
CA SER A 270 20.73 -25.16 6.19
C SER A 270 19.37 -25.39 6.85
N PHE A 271 19.24 -26.53 7.56
CA PHE A 271 18.05 -26.85 8.33
C PHE A 271 17.69 -25.74 9.33
N ALA A 272 18.70 -25.20 10.05
CA ALA A 272 18.49 -24.12 11.01
C ALA A 272 17.91 -22.85 10.35
N ALA A 273 18.38 -22.48 9.15
CA ALA A 273 17.83 -21.32 8.42
C ALA A 273 16.39 -21.58 7.94
N SER A 274 16.10 -22.78 7.43
CA SER A 274 14.74 -23.17 7.05
C SER A 274 13.79 -23.19 8.24
N ALA A 275 14.20 -23.76 9.37
CA ALA A 275 13.42 -23.76 10.61
C ALA A 275 13.20 -22.34 11.14
N ALA A 276 14.25 -21.49 11.10
CA ALA A 276 14.17 -20.09 11.48
C ALA A 276 13.20 -19.29 10.59
N LEU A 277 13.02 -19.67 9.33
CA LEU A 277 12.01 -19.09 8.43
C LEU A 277 10.60 -19.63 8.74
N ILE A 278 10.45 -20.93 8.92
CA ILE A 278 9.13 -21.57 9.08
C ILE A 278 8.50 -21.21 10.43
N ALA A 279 9.26 -21.24 11.53
CA ALA A 279 8.74 -21.05 12.87
C ALA A 279 7.93 -19.74 13.06
N PRO A 280 8.44 -18.54 12.71
CA PRO A 280 7.65 -17.32 12.83
C PRO A 280 6.48 -17.24 11.84
N ALA A 281 6.59 -17.84 10.64
CA ALA A 281 5.49 -17.92 9.70
C ALA A 281 4.33 -18.77 10.25
N LEU A 282 4.64 -19.90 10.90
CA LEU A 282 3.66 -20.72 11.61
C LEU A 282 3.08 -20.00 12.82
N GLY A 283 3.87 -19.20 13.53
CA GLY A 283 3.37 -18.32 14.60
C GLY A 283 2.30 -17.36 14.09
N CYS A 284 2.53 -16.70 12.95
CA CYS A 284 1.53 -15.85 12.31
C CYS A 284 0.29 -16.64 11.85
N ALA A 285 0.47 -17.85 11.32
CA ALA A 285 -0.66 -18.71 10.93
C ALA A 285 -1.50 -19.14 12.15
N ALA A 286 -0.87 -19.41 13.29
CA ALA A 286 -1.57 -19.69 14.54
C ALA A 286 -2.37 -18.48 15.03
N VAL A 287 -1.80 -17.27 14.98
CA VAL A 287 -2.51 -16.03 15.30
C VAL A 287 -3.70 -15.81 14.35
N PHE A 288 -3.53 -16.08 13.06
CA PHE A 288 -4.60 -15.99 12.07
C PHE A 288 -5.76 -16.93 12.42
N ALA A 289 -5.45 -18.21 12.63
CA ALA A 289 -6.46 -19.21 12.96
C ALA A 289 -7.16 -18.91 14.29
N TRP A 290 -6.39 -18.51 15.31
CA TRP A 290 -6.93 -18.13 16.61
C TRP A 290 -7.85 -16.91 16.54
N THR A 291 -7.45 -15.85 15.84
CA THR A 291 -8.29 -14.65 15.71
C THR A 291 -9.54 -14.91 14.87
N ASN A 292 -9.50 -15.77 13.86
CA ASN A 292 -10.68 -16.20 13.13
C ASN A 292 -11.63 -17.01 14.00
N HIS A 293 -11.10 -17.96 14.78
CA HIS A 293 -11.91 -18.73 15.72
C HIS A 293 -12.54 -17.84 16.79
N ALA A 294 -11.79 -16.86 17.31
CA ALA A 294 -12.31 -15.90 18.27
C ALA A 294 -13.43 -15.01 17.71
N ARG A 295 -13.33 -14.56 16.45
CA ARG A 295 -14.33 -13.70 15.80
C ARG A 295 -15.56 -14.48 15.32
N PHE A 296 -15.34 -15.58 14.61
CA PHE A 296 -16.34 -16.26 13.80
C PHE A 296 -16.65 -17.70 14.27
N GLY A 297 -16.00 -18.19 15.33
CA GLY A 297 -16.16 -19.57 15.81
C GLY A 297 -15.49 -20.63 14.94
N SER A 298 -14.85 -20.24 13.83
CA SER A 298 -14.18 -21.14 12.88
C SER A 298 -12.73 -20.71 12.62
N TRP A 299 -11.82 -21.68 12.54
CA TRP A 299 -10.38 -21.45 12.31
C TRP A 299 -10.06 -20.89 10.92
N LEU A 300 -10.93 -21.14 9.94
CA LEU A 300 -10.71 -20.79 8.54
C LEU A 300 -11.71 -19.77 8.00
N GLU A 301 -12.76 -19.43 8.77
CA GLU A 301 -13.71 -18.39 8.38
C GLU A 301 -13.06 -17.02 8.50
N THR A 302 -13.10 -16.23 7.44
CA THR A 302 -12.41 -14.93 7.36
C THR A 302 -13.38 -13.75 7.40
N GLY A 303 -14.69 -14.01 7.49
CA GLY A 303 -15.75 -13.00 7.38
C GLY A 303 -16.17 -12.76 5.93
N TYR A 304 -15.31 -13.11 4.97
CA TYR A 304 -15.61 -13.07 3.55
C TYR A 304 -16.66 -14.10 3.12
N GLY A 305 -16.91 -15.19 3.88
CA GLY A 305 -17.80 -16.28 3.45
C GLY A 305 -19.24 -15.84 3.11
N ALA A 306 -19.77 -14.82 3.79
CA ALA A 306 -21.09 -14.25 3.49
C ALA A 306 -21.07 -13.23 2.32
N GLY A 307 -19.95 -12.54 2.10
CA GLY A 307 -19.79 -11.51 1.06
C GLY A 307 -19.25 -12.03 -0.28
N VAL A 308 -18.58 -13.19 -0.27
CA VAL A 308 -17.97 -13.85 -1.43
C VAL A 308 -18.86 -15.04 -1.81
N GLY A 309 -20.00 -14.74 -2.46
CA GLY A 309 -20.91 -15.76 -2.98
C GLY A 309 -20.28 -16.59 -4.10
N GLY A 310 -20.96 -17.67 -4.54
CA GLY A 310 -20.43 -18.63 -5.52
C GLY A 310 -20.02 -18.05 -6.88
N GLY A 311 -20.48 -16.86 -7.24
CA GLY A 311 -20.12 -16.14 -8.48
C GLY A 311 -18.99 -15.10 -8.34
N PHE A 312 -18.41 -14.90 -7.16
CA PHE A 312 -17.44 -13.81 -6.93
C PHE A 312 -16.22 -13.87 -7.84
N PHE A 313 -15.78 -15.08 -8.22
CA PHE A 313 -14.67 -15.31 -9.15
C PHE A 313 -15.13 -15.71 -10.57
N ALA A 314 -16.38 -15.40 -10.93
CA ALA A 314 -16.94 -15.71 -12.25
C ALA A 314 -16.82 -14.56 -13.26
N TYR A 315 -16.17 -13.44 -12.89
CA TYR A 315 -15.99 -12.33 -13.82
C TYR A 315 -15.09 -12.76 -14.99
N PRO A 316 -15.40 -12.36 -16.24
CA PRO A 316 -14.61 -12.77 -17.40
C PRO A 316 -13.13 -12.37 -17.26
N PRO A 317 -12.18 -13.33 -17.15
CA PRO A 317 -10.80 -13.01 -16.77
C PRO A 317 -10.07 -12.10 -17.76
N TYR A 318 -10.45 -12.17 -19.04
CA TYR A 318 -9.87 -11.31 -20.08
C TYR A 318 -10.32 -9.84 -19.94
N LEU A 319 -11.56 -9.58 -19.46
CA LEU A 319 -12.02 -8.23 -19.16
C LEU A 319 -11.34 -7.69 -17.91
N GLY A 320 -11.20 -8.50 -16.86
CA GLY A 320 -10.49 -8.10 -15.65
C GLY A 320 -9.01 -7.82 -15.93
N PHE A 321 -8.37 -8.67 -16.73
CA PHE A 321 -7.00 -8.42 -17.19
C PHE A 321 -6.89 -7.14 -18.02
N ALA A 322 -7.77 -6.94 -19.00
CA ALA A 322 -7.80 -5.71 -19.78
C ALA A 322 -7.99 -4.48 -18.89
N GLY A 323 -8.90 -4.56 -17.91
CA GLY A 323 -9.13 -3.49 -16.94
C GLY A 323 -7.86 -3.15 -16.16
N LEU A 324 -7.23 -4.15 -15.57
CA LEU A 324 -5.98 -3.97 -14.81
C LEU A 324 -4.84 -3.40 -15.66
N MET A 325 -4.80 -3.69 -16.97
CA MET A 325 -3.71 -3.24 -17.83
C MET A 325 -3.95 -1.87 -18.45
N ILE A 326 -5.15 -1.62 -19.00
CA ILE A 326 -5.40 -0.49 -19.91
C ILE A 326 -6.63 0.37 -19.56
N SER A 327 -7.37 0.08 -18.49
CA SER A 327 -8.45 0.97 -18.04
C SER A 327 -7.94 2.42 -17.90
N PRO A 328 -8.65 3.43 -18.42
CA PRO A 328 -8.25 4.83 -18.29
C PRO A 328 -8.10 5.31 -16.85
N SER A 329 -8.89 4.75 -15.92
CA SER A 329 -8.92 5.17 -14.52
C SER A 329 -8.07 4.31 -13.59
N LYS A 330 -7.81 3.03 -13.93
CA LYS A 330 -7.08 2.09 -13.06
C LYS A 330 -5.91 1.37 -13.71
N GLY A 331 -5.81 1.36 -15.04
CA GLY A 331 -4.88 0.50 -15.76
C GLY A 331 -3.42 0.78 -15.45
N LEU A 332 -2.60 -0.26 -15.30
CA LEU A 332 -1.16 -0.13 -15.07
C LEU A 332 -0.47 0.70 -16.16
N ALA A 333 -0.94 0.67 -17.41
CA ALA A 333 -0.38 1.48 -18.49
C ALA A 333 -0.52 2.99 -18.22
N ILE A 334 -1.48 3.37 -17.38
CA ILE A 334 -1.78 4.74 -17.02
C ILE A 334 -1.10 5.11 -15.70
N VAL A 335 -1.32 4.31 -14.65
CA VAL A 335 -0.91 4.66 -13.28
C VAL A 335 0.45 4.08 -12.87
N ALA A 336 1.04 3.18 -13.66
CA ALA A 336 2.38 2.63 -13.43
C ALA A 336 3.07 2.20 -14.76
N PRO A 337 3.12 3.06 -15.79
CA PRO A 337 3.61 2.70 -17.14
C PRO A 337 4.99 2.07 -17.17
N ALA A 338 5.89 2.46 -16.26
CA ALA A 338 7.23 1.88 -16.18
C ALA A 338 7.23 0.38 -15.78
N ALA A 339 6.15 -0.14 -15.20
CA ALA A 339 6.01 -1.57 -14.89
C ALA A 339 6.19 -2.45 -16.14
N PHE A 340 5.83 -1.94 -17.32
CA PHE A 340 6.00 -2.64 -18.60
C PHE A 340 7.46 -2.78 -19.05
N LEU A 341 8.41 -2.16 -18.33
CA LEU A 341 9.83 -2.43 -18.54
C LEU A 341 10.28 -3.74 -17.87
N ALA A 342 9.54 -4.21 -16.85
CA ALA A 342 9.93 -5.35 -16.04
C ALA A 342 10.12 -6.66 -16.83
N PRO A 343 9.25 -7.02 -17.80
CA PRO A 343 9.43 -8.23 -18.60
C PRO A 343 10.76 -8.27 -19.35
N PHE A 344 11.24 -7.12 -19.86
CA PHE A 344 12.50 -7.06 -20.59
C PHE A 344 13.71 -7.38 -19.71
N ALA A 345 13.61 -7.10 -18.42
CA ALA A 345 14.65 -7.37 -17.44
C ALA A 345 14.56 -8.78 -16.81
N TRP A 346 13.52 -9.56 -17.12
CA TRP A 346 13.31 -10.88 -16.53
C TRP A 346 14.51 -11.82 -16.70
N ARG A 347 15.11 -11.84 -17.89
CA ARG A 347 16.29 -12.66 -18.16
C ARG A 347 17.47 -12.29 -17.26
N ALA A 348 17.72 -10.99 -17.06
CA ALA A 348 18.79 -10.52 -16.18
C ALA A 348 18.52 -10.93 -14.73
N LEU A 349 17.27 -10.86 -14.27
CA LEU A 349 16.89 -11.33 -12.95
C LEU A 349 17.16 -12.84 -12.80
N VAL A 350 16.70 -13.66 -13.75
CA VAL A 350 16.93 -15.13 -13.76
C VAL A 350 18.42 -15.48 -13.72
N GLU A 351 19.25 -14.76 -14.48
CA GLU A 351 20.71 -14.96 -14.48
C GLU A 351 21.35 -14.64 -13.12
N ARG A 352 20.77 -13.73 -12.33
CA ARG A 352 21.29 -13.30 -11.02
C ARG A 352 20.81 -14.16 -9.86
N VAL A 353 19.53 -14.55 -9.86
CA VAL A 353 18.90 -15.31 -8.74
C VAL A 353 18.74 -16.79 -9.02
N GLY A 354 18.93 -17.23 -10.27
CA GLY A 354 18.71 -18.60 -10.70
C GLY A 354 17.27 -18.88 -11.16
N ARG A 355 17.11 -19.94 -11.96
CA ARG A 355 15.82 -20.29 -12.60
C ARG A 355 14.71 -20.61 -11.61
N ALA A 356 14.99 -21.43 -10.59
CA ALA A 356 13.97 -21.87 -9.66
C ALA A 356 13.41 -20.72 -8.79
N PRO A 357 14.23 -19.88 -8.11
CA PRO A 357 13.71 -18.72 -7.39
C PRO A 357 12.95 -17.74 -8.28
N ALA A 358 13.45 -17.49 -9.51
CA ALA A 358 12.74 -16.65 -10.47
C ALA A 358 11.38 -17.23 -10.86
N LEU A 359 11.27 -18.54 -11.10
CA LEU A 359 9.99 -19.20 -11.38
C LEU A 359 8.98 -18.97 -10.26
N PHE A 360 9.37 -19.16 -8.99
CA PHE A 360 8.46 -18.92 -7.86
C PHE A 360 8.07 -17.46 -7.70
N VAL A 361 8.95 -16.52 -8.05
CA VAL A 361 8.58 -15.09 -8.11
C VAL A 361 7.55 -14.84 -9.21
N ALA A 362 7.70 -15.43 -10.39
CA ALA A 362 6.70 -15.34 -11.45
C ALA A 362 5.36 -15.98 -11.04
N LEU A 363 5.40 -17.13 -10.38
CA LEU A 363 4.21 -17.78 -9.82
C LEU A 363 3.55 -16.90 -8.76
N ALA A 364 4.32 -16.22 -7.91
CA ALA A 364 3.77 -15.28 -6.93
C ALA A 364 3.05 -14.09 -7.61
N LEU A 365 3.59 -13.58 -8.72
CA LEU A 365 2.93 -12.55 -9.51
C LEU A 365 1.59 -13.05 -10.08
N LEU A 366 1.58 -14.24 -10.66
CA LEU A 366 0.38 -14.86 -11.21
C LEU A 366 -0.66 -15.20 -10.13
N ALA A 367 -0.21 -15.60 -8.95
CA ALA A 367 -1.07 -16.05 -7.86
C ALA A 367 -1.93 -14.92 -7.25
N VAL A 368 -1.52 -13.66 -7.40
CA VAL A 368 -2.36 -12.49 -7.07
C VAL A 368 -3.08 -11.97 -8.30
N LEU A 369 -2.43 -11.94 -9.47
CA LEU A 369 -3.06 -11.42 -10.68
C LEU A 369 -4.28 -12.24 -11.10
N ALA A 370 -4.19 -13.57 -11.09
CA ALA A 370 -5.26 -14.43 -11.62
C ALA A 370 -6.59 -14.29 -10.85
N PRO A 371 -6.63 -14.36 -9.50
CA PRO A 371 -7.87 -14.12 -8.76
C PRO A 371 -8.46 -12.71 -8.99
N VAL A 372 -7.60 -11.68 -9.09
CA VAL A 372 -8.03 -10.29 -9.31
C VAL A 372 -8.61 -10.09 -10.71
N CYS A 373 -8.11 -10.80 -11.72
CA CYS A 373 -8.72 -10.79 -13.06
C CYS A 373 -10.12 -11.43 -13.07
N CYS A 374 -10.38 -12.37 -12.15
CA CYS A 374 -11.63 -13.13 -12.09
C CYS A 374 -12.70 -12.49 -11.21
N MET A 375 -12.42 -11.38 -10.52
CA MET A 375 -13.39 -10.70 -9.66
C MET A 375 -14.02 -9.47 -10.33
N PRO A 376 -15.33 -9.21 -10.15
CA PRO A 376 -15.97 -7.98 -10.65
C PRO A 376 -15.27 -6.72 -10.14
N GLY A 377 -14.79 -6.76 -8.90
CA GLY A 377 -14.04 -5.68 -8.26
C GLY A 377 -12.58 -5.54 -8.70
N TRP A 378 -12.19 -5.98 -9.92
CA TRP A 378 -10.80 -5.90 -10.42
C TRP A 378 -10.21 -4.48 -10.33
N HIS A 379 -11.06 -3.46 -10.45
CA HIS A 379 -10.74 -2.03 -10.33
C HIS A 379 -10.36 -1.61 -8.90
N ALA A 380 -10.48 -2.52 -7.93
CA ALA A 380 -10.04 -2.35 -6.56
C ALA A 380 -10.76 -1.22 -5.80
N ALA A 381 -12.08 -1.14 -6.05
CA ALA A 381 -13.04 -0.27 -5.40
C ALA A 381 -12.61 1.21 -5.38
N TRP A 382 -12.80 1.85 -4.22
CA TRP A 382 -12.70 3.27 -3.94
C TRP A 382 -11.24 3.77 -3.81
N THR A 383 -10.34 3.42 -4.74
CA THR A 383 -8.95 3.88 -4.66
C THR A 383 -8.33 4.29 -5.99
N TYR A 384 -7.21 5.02 -5.95
CA TYR A 384 -6.45 5.40 -7.13
C TYR A 384 -5.57 4.23 -7.62
N GLY A 385 -5.84 3.74 -8.82
CA GLY A 385 -5.16 2.56 -9.36
C GLY A 385 -5.65 1.23 -8.74
N PRO A 386 -5.11 0.09 -9.21
CA PRO A 386 -5.61 -1.22 -8.85
C PRO A 386 -4.90 -1.73 -7.58
N ARG A 387 -5.31 -1.25 -6.40
CA ARG A 387 -4.60 -1.49 -5.10
C ARG A 387 -4.26 -2.97 -4.83
N TYR A 388 -5.04 -3.92 -5.34
CA TYR A 388 -4.77 -5.36 -5.19
C TYR A 388 -3.46 -5.81 -5.84
N LEU A 389 -2.93 -5.06 -6.82
CA LEU A 389 -1.62 -5.31 -7.42
C LEU A 389 -0.47 -4.62 -6.68
N LEU A 390 -0.75 -3.73 -5.71
CA LEU A 390 0.27 -3.00 -4.96
C LEU A 390 1.28 -3.92 -4.26
N PRO A 391 0.88 -5.05 -3.62
CA PRO A 391 1.83 -5.96 -2.97
C PRO A 391 2.86 -6.57 -3.92
N LEU A 392 2.56 -6.63 -5.22
CA LEU A 392 3.44 -7.16 -6.25
C LEU A 392 4.27 -6.09 -6.97
N LEU A 393 3.85 -4.84 -6.88
CA LEU A 393 4.50 -3.73 -7.56
C LEU A 393 6.01 -3.60 -7.24
N PRO A 394 6.49 -3.86 -5.99
CA PRO A 394 7.92 -3.88 -5.69
C PRO A 394 8.70 -4.88 -6.54
N LEU A 395 8.13 -6.06 -6.85
CA LEU A 395 8.77 -7.08 -7.69
C LEU A 395 8.91 -6.61 -9.14
N ALA A 396 7.87 -5.98 -9.69
CA ALA A 396 7.94 -5.39 -11.02
C ALA A 396 9.04 -4.31 -11.09
N TRP A 397 9.17 -3.50 -10.04
CA TRP A 397 10.16 -2.42 -9.99
C TRP A 397 11.62 -2.89 -9.85
N LEU A 398 11.86 -4.12 -9.40
CA LEU A 398 13.19 -4.73 -9.54
C LEU A 398 13.55 -4.92 -11.01
N GLY A 399 12.59 -5.32 -11.84
CA GLY A 399 12.77 -5.40 -13.30
C GLY A 399 13.05 -4.02 -13.90
N VAL A 400 12.34 -2.98 -13.44
CA VAL A 400 12.59 -1.60 -13.87
C VAL A 400 14.03 -1.17 -13.57
N ALA A 401 14.56 -1.51 -12.39
CA ALA A 401 15.95 -1.20 -12.03
C ALA A 401 16.96 -1.75 -13.05
N PHE A 402 16.82 -3.00 -13.48
CA PHE A 402 17.72 -3.59 -14.47
C PHE A 402 17.45 -3.10 -15.90
N ALA A 403 16.21 -2.74 -16.23
CA ALA A 403 15.88 -2.15 -17.52
C ALA A 403 16.54 -0.77 -17.71
N LEU A 404 16.65 0.02 -16.63
CA LEU A 404 17.30 1.34 -16.64
C LEU A 404 18.80 1.29 -16.98
N GLU A 405 19.45 0.14 -16.80
CA GLU A 405 20.87 -0.04 -17.15
C GLU A 405 21.09 -0.24 -18.65
N ARG A 406 20.03 -0.51 -19.42
CA ARG A 406 20.15 -0.80 -20.85
C ARG A 406 20.18 0.50 -21.65
N PRO A 407 21.24 0.79 -22.43
CA PRO A 407 21.36 2.04 -23.18
C PRO A 407 20.19 2.32 -24.12
N ARG A 408 19.67 1.26 -24.77
CA ARG A 408 18.53 1.36 -25.70
C ARG A 408 17.19 1.60 -25.01
N ALA A 409 17.08 1.34 -23.70
CA ALA A 409 15.85 1.53 -22.93
C ALA A 409 15.77 2.92 -22.26
N GLY A 410 16.86 3.70 -22.24
CA GLY A 410 16.93 4.95 -21.47
C GLY A 410 15.87 5.99 -21.84
N LYS A 411 15.65 6.25 -23.14
CA LYS A 411 14.63 7.22 -23.60
C LYS A 411 13.21 6.75 -23.30
N LEU A 412 12.90 5.49 -23.60
CA LEU A 412 11.60 4.90 -23.30
C LEU A 412 11.34 4.90 -21.78
N ALA A 413 12.34 4.53 -20.98
CA ALA A 413 12.22 4.55 -19.53
C ALA A 413 12.00 5.97 -19.00
N GLY A 414 12.73 6.96 -19.50
CA GLY A 414 12.50 8.36 -19.16
C GLY A 414 11.07 8.83 -19.49
N LEU A 415 10.55 8.47 -20.67
CA LEU A 415 9.18 8.78 -21.07
C LEU A 415 8.14 8.10 -20.15
N LEU A 416 8.27 6.79 -19.90
CA LEU A 416 7.33 6.06 -19.05
C LEU A 416 7.39 6.57 -17.61
N LEU A 417 8.56 6.92 -17.09
CA LEU A 417 8.69 7.52 -15.76
C LEU A 417 8.07 8.91 -15.70
N ALA A 418 8.26 9.75 -16.73
CA ALA A 418 7.63 11.06 -16.81
C ALA A 418 6.10 10.95 -16.89
N LEU A 419 5.59 10.02 -17.69
CA LEU A 419 4.16 9.74 -17.76
C LEU A 419 3.62 9.26 -16.41
N GLY A 420 4.30 8.32 -15.75
CA GLY A 420 3.92 7.84 -14.43
C GLY A 420 3.92 8.96 -13.37
N LEU A 421 4.90 9.88 -13.41
CA LEU A 421 4.90 11.04 -12.53
C LEU A 421 3.71 11.97 -12.84
N ALA A 422 3.47 12.26 -14.12
CA ALA A 422 2.38 13.13 -14.55
C ALA A 422 1.01 12.57 -14.16
N THR A 423 0.82 11.24 -14.18
CA THR A 423 -0.45 10.63 -13.78
C THR A 423 -0.61 10.50 -12.28
N ASN A 424 0.45 10.29 -11.51
CA ASN A 424 0.34 10.08 -10.06
C ASN A 424 0.44 11.36 -9.22
N LEU A 425 1.09 12.41 -9.73
CA LEU A 425 1.18 13.69 -9.02
C LEU A 425 -0.18 14.29 -8.64
N PRO A 426 -1.18 14.43 -9.53
CA PRO A 426 -2.48 15.00 -9.15
C PRO A 426 -3.25 14.09 -8.18
N ALA A 427 -3.04 12.77 -8.23
CA ALA A 427 -3.62 11.82 -7.28
C ALA A 427 -3.08 11.98 -5.85
N ALA A 428 -1.88 12.57 -5.71
CA ALA A 428 -1.32 12.94 -4.41
C ALA A 428 -1.84 14.28 -3.88
N LEU A 429 -2.54 15.07 -4.70
CA LEU A 429 -2.98 16.43 -4.38
C LEU A 429 -4.50 16.56 -4.29
N VAL A 430 -5.23 15.63 -4.90
CA VAL A 430 -6.68 15.59 -4.96
C VAL A 430 -7.15 14.26 -4.41
N ASP A 431 -8.14 14.30 -3.53
CA ASP A 431 -8.73 13.12 -2.93
C ASP A 431 -9.49 12.29 -3.97
N THR A 432 -9.27 10.97 -3.93
CA THR A 432 -9.88 10.05 -4.90
C THR A 432 -11.39 9.91 -4.68
N MET A 433 -11.88 10.05 -3.44
CA MET A 433 -13.33 9.98 -3.19
C MET A 433 -14.05 11.15 -3.79
N THR A 434 -13.48 12.35 -3.76
CA THR A 434 -14.09 13.48 -4.47
C THR A 434 -14.24 13.18 -5.97
N HIS A 435 -13.22 12.59 -6.60
CA HIS A 435 -13.34 12.22 -8.02
C HIS A 435 -14.43 11.18 -8.25
N HIS A 436 -14.44 10.08 -7.50
CA HIS A 436 -15.46 9.04 -7.69
C HIS A 436 -16.87 9.56 -7.43
N ASP A 437 -17.08 10.36 -6.38
CA ASP A 437 -18.36 10.98 -6.08
C ASP A 437 -18.85 11.85 -7.25
N PHE A 438 -18.01 12.78 -7.71
CA PHE A 438 -18.34 13.64 -8.85
C PHE A 438 -18.57 12.85 -10.14
N ALA A 439 -17.77 11.81 -10.38
CA ALA A 439 -17.92 10.95 -11.55
C ALA A 439 -19.24 10.18 -11.52
N LEU A 440 -19.64 9.67 -10.35
CA LEU A 440 -20.93 9.00 -10.17
C LEU A 440 -22.10 9.95 -10.34
N GLN A 441 -22.03 11.18 -9.82
CA GLN A 441 -23.07 12.20 -10.04
C GLN A 441 -23.30 12.47 -11.54
N SER A 442 -22.22 12.59 -12.32
CA SER A 442 -22.30 12.70 -13.79
C SER A 442 -22.79 11.41 -14.44
N ALA A 443 -22.30 10.25 -14.00
CA ALA A 443 -22.68 8.94 -14.53
C ALA A 443 -24.17 8.62 -14.37
N ARG A 444 -24.80 9.04 -13.26
CA ARG A 444 -26.25 8.89 -13.04
C ARG A 444 -27.09 9.58 -14.11
N ARG A 445 -26.59 10.70 -14.64
CA ARG A 445 -27.25 11.47 -15.72
C ARG A 445 -26.97 10.86 -17.08
N ALA A 446 -25.72 10.44 -17.31
CA ALA A 446 -25.32 9.86 -18.58
C ALA A 446 -25.91 8.46 -18.82
N TRP A 447 -26.13 7.69 -17.74
CA TRP A 447 -26.69 6.35 -17.79
C TRP A 447 -27.86 6.22 -16.80
N PRO A 448 -29.05 6.73 -17.19
CA PRO A 448 -30.27 6.57 -16.42
C PRO A 448 -30.78 5.12 -16.60
N LEU A 449 -30.16 4.18 -15.88
CA LEU A 449 -30.52 2.75 -15.84
C LEU A 449 -31.86 2.53 -15.10
N ALA A 450 -32.94 3.14 -15.61
CA ALA A 450 -34.24 3.24 -14.93
C ALA A 450 -34.90 1.89 -14.62
N ASP A 451 -34.63 0.85 -15.43
CA ASP A 451 -35.20 -0.49 -15.28
C ASP A 451 -34.33 -1.43 -14.40
N THR A 452 -33.22 -0.92 -13.86
CA THR A 452 -32.29 -1.71 -13.03
C THR A 452 -32.46 -1.32 -11.55
N PRO A 453 -32.48 -2.28 -10.61
CA PRO A 453 -32.46 -1.93 -9.18
C PRO A 453 -31.31 -0.97 -8.87
N GLU A 454 -31.56 0.10 -8.11
CA GLU A 454 -30.61 1.22 -7.98
C GLU A 454 -29.22 0.77 -7.49
N ARG A 455 -29.15 -0.26 -6.64
CA ARG A 455 -27.87 -0.85 -6.21
C ARG A 455 -27.06 -1.41 -7.38
N ASP A 456 -27.70 -2.22 -8.21
CA ASP A 456 -27.05 -2.84 -9.37
C ASP A 456 -26.73 -1.78 -10.43
N ALA A 457 -27.59 -0.75 -10.56
CA ALA A 457 -27.35 0.40 -11.42
C ALA A 457 -26.11 1.19 -10.97
N GLU A 458 -25.92 1.42 -9.67
CA GLU A 458 -24.74 2.07 -9.11
C GLU A 458 -23.47 1.25 -9.35
N ASP A 459 -23.50 -0.07 -9.11
CA ASP A 459 -22.36 -0.95 -9.38
C ASP A 459 -21.97 -0.92 -10.87
N GLN A 460 -22.97 -0.90 -11.76
CA GLN A 460 -22.75 -0.79 -13.21
C GLN A 460 -22.21 0.59 -13.62
N ARG A 461 -22.75 1.69 -13.08
CA ARG A 461 -22.23 3.05 -13.31
C ARG A 461 -20.79 3.17 -12.81
N PHE A 462 -20.50 2.61 -11.64
CA PHE A 462 -19.16 2.58 -11.08
C PHE A 462 -18.19 1.88 -12.04
N LEU A 463 -18.55 0.69 -12.55
CA LEU A 463 -17.73 -0.02 -13.53
C LEU A 463 -17.57 0.76 -14.85
N ASN A 464 -18.62 1.41 -15.35
CA ASN A 464 -18.57 2.20 -16.59
C ASN A 464 -17.60 3.40 -16.47
N VAL A 465 -17.60 4.07 -15.32
CA VAL A 465 -16.68 5.18 -15.01
C VAL A 465 -15.22 4.74 -15.12
N GLU A 466 -14.90 3.48 -14.83
CA GLU A 466 -13.54 2.97 -14.94
C GLU A 466 -13.06 2.76 -16.37
N TRP A 467 -13.98 2.65 -17.33
CA TRP A 467 -13.69 2.37 -18.73
C TRP A 467 -13.80 3.60 -19.64
N GLU A 468 -14.63 4.56 -19.26
CA GLU A 468 -14.97 5.72 -20.09
C GLU A 468 -13.86 6.80 -20.00
N PRO A 469 -13.17 7.13 -21.11
CA PRO A 469 -12.05 8.08 -21.11
C PRO A 469 -12.35 9.46 -20.53
N ARG A 470 -13.59 9.96 -20.61
CA ARG A 470 -13.95 11.26 -20.03
C ARG A 470 -13.83 11.30 -18.51
N TYR A 471 -13.95 10.15 -17.85
CA TYR A 471 -13.77 9.99 -16.41
C TYR A 471 -12.37 9.50 -16.02
N ALA A 472 -11.43 9.39 -16.97
CA ALA A 472 -10.08 8.91 -16.71
C ALA A 472 -9.45 9.61 -15.50
N ALA A 473 -9.21 8.84 -14.43
CA ALA A 473 -8.82 9.38 -13.13
C ALA A 473 -7.66 10.41 -13.19
N PRO A 474 -6.54 10.18 -13.90
CA PRO A 474 -5.46 11.18 -13.94
C PRO A 474 -5.90 12.52 -14.55
N VAL A 475 -6.74 12.49 -15.59
CA VAL A 475 -7.23 13.69 -16.27
C VAL A 475 -8.21 14.44 -15.36
N ALA A 476 -9.15 13.71 -14.75
CA ALA A 476 -10.10 14.28 -13.81
C ALA A 476 -9.41 14.90 -12.59
N HIS A 477 -8.41 14.23 -12.01
CA HIS A 477 -7.65 14.78 -10.89
C HIS A 477 -6.85 16.03 -11.28
N TRP A 478 -6.27 16.10 -12.49
CA TRP A 478 -5.62 17.32 -12.97
C TRP A 478 -6.61 18.47 -13.16
N LYS A 479 -7.74 18.21 -13.79
CA LYS A 479 -8.79 19.23 -13.98
C LYS A 479 -9.29 19.74 -12.63
N LEU A 480 -9.60 18.84 -11.70
CA LEU A 480 -10.06 19.20 -10.35
C LEU A 480 -8.99 19.95 -9.54
N PHE A 481 -7.72 19.55 -9.65
CA PHE A 481 -6.60 20.28 -9.03
C PHE A 481 -6.52 21.71 -9.56
N LEU A 482 -6.45 21.87 -10.89
CA LEU A 482 -6.35 23.19 -11.54
C LEU A 482 -7.59 24.03 -11.26
N TRP A 483 -8.76 23.40 -11.17
CA TRP A 483 -10.00 24.04 -10.77
C TRP A 483 -9.88 24.68 -9.39
N ARG A 484 -9.51 23.89 -8.38
CA ARG A 484 -9.38 24.34 -6.99
C ARG A 484 -8.31 25.42 -6.80
N VAL A 485 -7.26 25.41 -7.63
CA VAL A 485 -6.24 26.47 -7.63
C VAL A 485 -6.80 27.79 -8.19
N ARG A 486 -7.70 27.74 -9.16
CA ARG A 486 -8.26 28.93 -9.84
C ARG A 486 -9.54 29.47 -9.20
N HIS A 487 -10.36 28.60 -8.62
CA HIS A 487 -11.71 28.91 -8.17
C HIS A 487 -11.92 28.40 -6.74
N SER A 488 -11.59 29.22 -5.75
CA SER A 488 -11.70 28.85 -4.33
C SER A 488 -13.14 28.86 -3.78
N GLU A 489 -14.09 29.45 -4.51
CA GLU A 489 -15.42 29.78 -3.98
C GLU A 489 -16.57 28.96 -4.59
N ARG A 490 -16.34 28.21 -5.68
CA ARG A 490 -17.36 27.37 -6.32
C ARG A 490 -16.85 26.01 -6.75
N GLU A 491 -17.73 25.03 -6.67
CA GLU A 491 -17.49 23.70 -7.22
C GLU A 491 -17.63 23.69 -8.76
N PRO A 492 -16.92 22.80 -9.46
CA PRO A 492 -17.04 22.66 -10.92
C PRO A 492 -18.40 22.08 -11.31
N THR A 493 -18.85 22.39 -12.52
CA THR A 493 -19.96 21.65 -13.14
C THR A 493 -19.47 20.31 -13.71
N ALA A 494 -20.41 19.41 -13.99
CA ALA A 494 -20.08 18.14 -14.61
C ALA A 494 -19.53 18.31 -16.04
N ASP A 495 -19.98 19.32 -16.79
CA ASP A 495 -19.41 19.66 -18.09
C ASP A 495 -17.95 20.17 -17.99
N GLU A 496 -17.67 21.05 -17.02
CA GLU A 496 -16.31 21.57 -16.81
C GLU A 496 -15.31 20.45 -16.49
N LEU A 497 -15.75 19.44 -15.73
CA LEU A 497 -14.88 18.35 -15.29
C LEU A 497 -14.85 17.18 -16.29
N TYR A 498 -15.99 16.76 -16.80
CA TYR A 498 -16.17 15.53 -17.57
C TYR A 498 -16.71 15.73 -19.00
N GLY A 499 -17.12 16.94 -19.37
CA GLY A 499 -17.62 17.25 -20.72
C GLY A 499 -18.95 16.56 -21.02
N ASP A 500 -19.85 16.46 -20.04
CA ASP A 500 -21.15 15.81 -20.21
C ASP A 500 -22.28 16.75 -20.67
N GLY A 501 -21.98 18.03 -20.93
CA GLY A 501 -22.95 19.05 -21.36
C GLY A 501 -23.84 19.59 -20.23
N SER A 502 -23.69 19.14 -18.99
CA SER A 502 -24.48 19.61 -17.86
C SER A 502 -23.86 20.85 -17.20
N SER A 503 -24.64 21.93 -17.13
CA SER A 503 -24.29 23.17 -16.45
C SER A 503 -24.58 23.16 -14.94
N GLU A 504 -25.13 22.06 -14.41
CA GLU A 504 -25.40 21.95 -12.98
C GLU A 504 -24.10 21.76 -12.19
N PRO A 505 -23.89 22.51 -11.10
CA PRO A 505 -22.74 22.32 -10.21
C PRO A 505 -22.72 20.91 -9.60
N LEU A 506 -21.52 20.33 -9.51
CA LEU A 506 -21.30 19.11 -8.76
C LEU A 506 -21.42 19.41 -7.25
N VAL A 507 -22.02 18.48 -6.51
CA VAL A 507 -22.31 18.66 -5.09
C VAL A 507 -21.25 17.94 -4.28
N VAL A 508 -20.63 18.64 -3.33
CA VAL A 508 -19.72 18.02 -2.37
C VAL A 508 -20.52 17.49 -1.18
N HIS A 509 -20.45 16.18 -0.92
CA HIS A 509 -21.15 15.54 0.20
C HIS A 509 -20.48 15.76 1.57
N HIS A 510 -19.14 15.86 1.61
CA HIS A 510 -18.39 16.02 2.85
C HIS A 510 -17.55 17.30 2.85
N GLU A 511 -17.63 18.11 3.91
CA GLU A 511 -16.87 19.37 4.01
C GLU A 511 -15.35 19.17 3.87
N ARG A 512 -14.83 17.98 4.22
CA ARG A 512 -13.43 17.61 4.04
C ARG A 512 -12.99 17.63 2.56
N ASP A 513 -13.93 17.35 1.65
CA ASP A 513 -13.63 17.16 0.23
C ASP A 513 -13.53 18.51 -0.49
N ARG A 514 -13.94 19.61 0.16
CA ARG A 514 -13.78 20.97 -0.36
C ARG A 514 -12.33 21.41 -0.37
N GLY A 515 -11.90 21.99 -1.50
CA GLY A 515 -10.55 22.51 -1.67
C GLY A 515 -9.46 21.48 -1.37
N PHE A 516 -8.55 21.81 -0.45
CA PHE A 516 -7.45 20.91 -0.04
C PHE A 516 -7.59 20.41 1.39
N ARG A 517 -8.78 20.49 1.99
CA ARG A 517 -9.03 20.16 3.40
C ARG A 517 -8.78 18.69 3.74
N HIS A 518 -8.84 17.80 2.75
CA HIS A 518 -8.42 16.40 2.89
C HIS A 518 -6.95 16.23 3.27
N LEU A 519 -6.07 17.23 3.07
CA LEU A 519 -4.67 17.16 3.49
C LEU A 519 -4.53 17.45 4.99
N ALA A 520 -3.83 16.57 5.71
CA ALA A 520 -3.72 16.65 7.16
C ALA A 520 -3.24 18.03 7.67
N TRP A 521 -2.24 18.61 7.01
CA TRP A 521 -1.67 19.89 7.40
C TRP A 521 -2.56 21.10 7.04
N VAL A 522 -3.40 20.98 5.99
CA VAL A 522 -4.37 22.03 5.62
C VAL A 522 -5.48 22.05 6.66
N TRP A 523 -6.03 20.88 7.00
CA TRP A 523 -7.04 20.77 8.05
C TRP A 523 -6.54 21.30 9.39
N GLN A 524 -5.31 20.95 9.80
CA GLN A 524 -4.72 21.46 11.04
C GLN A 524 -4.58 22.97 11.09
N ARG A 525 -4.18 23.58 9.96
CA ARG A 525 -4.03 25.03 9.82
C ARG A 525 -5.38 25.73 9.86
N ASP A 526 -6.35 25.24 9.11
CA ASP A 526 -7.61 25.93 8.84
C ASP A 526 -8.65 25.73 9.95
N PHE A 527 -8.65 24.56 10.62
CA PHE A 527 -9.71 24.17 11.55
C PHE A 527 -9.25 23.96 12.99
N ALA A 528 -8.06 23.38 13.18
CA ALA A 528 -7.55 23.09 14.52
C ALA A 528 -6.76 24.27 15.14
N GLY A 529 -6.66 25.41 14.45
CA GLY A 529 -5.96 26.60 14.95
C GLY A 529 -4.46 26.39 15.17
N VAL A 530 -3.87 25.31 14.63
CA VAL A 530 -2.46 24.97 14.80
C VAL A 530 -1.63 25.88 13.89
N ARG A 531 -1.10 26.96 14.48
CA ARG A 531 -0.22 27.88 13.77
C ARG A 531 1.07 27.16 13.36
N GLY A 532 1.49 27.37 12.11
CA GLY A 532 2.80 26.95 11.62
C GLY A 532 2.85 25.62 10.85
N ALA A 533 1.76 24.86 10.72
CA ALA A 533 1.71 23.62 9.92
C ALA A 533 2.84 22.61 10.25
N PRO A 534 2.90 22.06 11.48
CA PRO A 534 4.02 21.22 11.95
C PRO A 534 4.27 19.97 11.08
N ILE A 535 3.21 19.37 10.53
CA ILE A 535 3.32 18.25 9.58
C ILE A 535 4.11 18.65 8.33
N LEU A 536 3.90 19.87 7.82
CA LEU A 536 4.59 20.36 6.62
C LEU A 536 6.07 20.65 6.92
N TRP A 537 6.41 21.15 8.12
CA TRP A 537 7.80 21.31 8.56
C TRP A 537 8.52 19.97 8.71
N LEU A 538 7.86 18.98 9.33
CA LEU A 538 8.40 17.63 9.43
C LEU A 538 8.66 17.04 8.03
N ALA A 539 7.69 17.18 7.12
CA ALA A 539 7.81 16.75 5.74
C ALA A 539 9.01 17.41 5.03
N ALA A 540 9.14 18.73 5.15
CA ALA A 540 10.24 19.49 4.55
C ALA A 540 11.61 19.08 5.11
N LEU A 541 11.72 18.89 6.43
CA LEU A 541 12.95 18.44 7.09
C LEU A 541 13.37 17.05 6.60
N LEU A 542 12.45 16.10 6.57
CA LEU A 542 12.70 14.74 6.08
C LEU A 542 13.13 14.75 4.61
N ALA A 543 12.44 15.53 3.77
CA ALA A 543 12.78 15.68 2.35
C ALA A 543 14.18 16.29 2.16
N ALA A 544 14.51 17.35 2.90
CA ALA A 544 15.81 18.00 2.84
C ALA A 544 16.95 17.08 3.29
N LEU A 545 16.78 16.36 4.41
CA LEU A 545 17.74 15.36 4.88
C LEU A 545 17.93 14.22 3.88
N GLY A 546 16.84 13.75 3.27
CA GLY A 546 16.87 12.73 2.23
C GLY A 546 17.66 13.18 1.00
N ALA A 547 17.31 14.34 0.45
CA ALA A 547 18.00 14.93 -0.70
C ALA A 547 19.49 15.17 -0.41
N TRP A 548 19.82 15.66 0.79
CA TRP A 548 21.20 15.85 1.21
C TRP A 548 21.99 14.53 1.24
N ARG A 549 21.43 13.45 1.81
CA ARG A 549 22.07 12.12 1.83
C ARG A 549 22.28 11.54 0.43
N ILE A 550 21.33 11.71 -0.49
CA ILE A 550 21.47 11.27 -1.88
C ILE A 550 22.58 12.06 -2.59
N ARG A 551 22.66 13.37 -2.39
CA ARG A 551 23.68 14.23 -3.02
C ARG A 551 25.09 13.95 -2.49
N ARG A 552 25.26 13.88 -1.17
CA ARG A 552 26.57 13.70 -0.51
C ARG A 552 27.24 12.37 -0.85
N THR A 553 26.46 11.41 -1.34
CA THR A 553 26.97 10.09 -1.68
C THR A 553 27.44 9.99 -3.13
N ARG A 554 27.36 11.04 -3.96
CA ARG A 554 27.98 11.03 -5.30
C ARG A 554 29.51 10.85 -5.16
N PRO A 555 30.12 9.90 -5.88
CA PRO A 555 31.58 9.76 -5.85
C PRO A 555 32.22 11.07 -6.32
N GLN A 556 33.22 11.56 -5.57
CA GLN A 556 34.04 12.69 -5.98
C GLN A 556 34.84 12.26 -7.22
N GLY A 557 34.45 12.71 -8.41
CA GLY A 557 35.16 12.45 -9.66
C GLY A 557 34.38 11.77 -10.80
N ALA A 558 33.04 11.79 -10.79
CA ALA A 558 32.21 11.40 -11.93
C ALA A 558 31.46 12.58 -12.54
#